data_AF-A0A317U5B7-F1
#
_entry.id   AF-A0A317U5B7-F1
#
_cell.length_a   1.000
_cell.length_b   1.000
_cell.length_c   1.000
_cell.angle_alpha   90.00
_cell.angle_beta   90.00
_cell.angle_gamma   90.00
#
_symmetry.space_group_name_H-M   'P 1'
#
loop_
_entity.id
_entity.type
_entity.pdbx_description
1 polymer ?
#
loop_
_entity_poly.entity_id
_entity_poly.type
_entity_poly.pdbx_seq_one_letter_code
_entity_poly.pdbx_strand_id
1 'polypeptide(L)'
;MTIELIQTGKEDTNDYEQSLQDLGYTELDNHLKEDVIAIWKFFCNEELVFKGLKKFVTAYFAFTQHETKTLRQFFDEWGSKNHFNRPDSFEISEEFKTSPQFHYPKHTPVLYGELTPDLFNNILLKNGYLSADAGAGPKHGKWAHSIQFFLLEEARKEGILQLHAPTVCQFVQTISQIKGPFEALSLWDILFDSFEDHIFTHPNNITTILSSSWDTSEAAKFLAAKLIAFDEKFYRIARNESCYEAYAKQKYLSRLNEAHFIFYKEKCALLWFTPKDQKDTPTPDLLIPLCNHQLGS
;
A
#
# COMPACT_ATOMS: atom_id res chain seq x y z
N MET A 1 -17.78 6.77 21.81
CA MET A 1 -18.97 6.72 20.92
C MET A 1 -18.51 6.13 19.58
N THR A 2 -19.30 5.34 18.86
CA THR A 2 -18.87 4.79 17.55
C THR A 2 -18.91 5.87 16.48
N ILE A 3 -17.88 5.96 15.65
CA ILE A 3 -17.82 6.90 14.53
C ILE A 3 -18.64 6.33 13.36
N GLU A 4 -19.51 7.14 12.78
CA GLU A 4 -20.47 6.73 11.75
C GLU A 4 -20.09 7.24 10.35
N LEU A 5 -20.61 6.57 9.32
CA LEU A 5 -20.48 7.04 7.95
C LEU A 5 -21.40 8.24 7.71
N ILE A 6 -20.83 9.35 7.24
CA ILE A 6 -21.55 10.52 6.74
C ILE A 6 -22.02 10.20 5.32
N GLN A 7 -23.29 9.84 5.20
CA GLN A 7 -23.94 9.61 3.90
C GLN A 7 -23.99 10.91 3.08
N THR A 8 -24.02 10.75 1.76
CA THR A 8 -24.10 11.88 0.82
C THR A 8 -25.23 12.86 1.19
N GLY A 9 -24.88 14.14 1.34
CA GLY A 9 -25.82 15.21 1.70
C GLY A 9 -26.28 15.24 3.17
N LYS A 10 -25.69 14.42 4.05
CA LYS A 10 -25.93 14.47 5.50
C LYS A 10 -24.89 15.31 6.23
N GLU A 11 -25.29 15.85 7.37
CA GLU A 11 -24.39 16.57 8.27
C GLU A 11 -23.51 15.58 9.05
N ASP A 12 -22.31 16.04 9.40
CA ASP A 12 -21.36 15.30 10.21
C ASP A 12 -21.71 15.43 11.70
N THR A 13 -22.14 14.33 12.31
CA THR A 13 -22.51 14.28 13.74
C THR A 13 -21.46 13.59 14.60
N ASN A 14 -20.32 13.20 14.02
CA ASN A 14 -19.27 12.48 14.72
C ASN A 14 -18.47 13.41 15.63
N ASP A 15 -18.19 12.96 16.85
CA ASP A 15 -17.26 13.63 17.75
C ASP A 15 -15.89 12.93 17.70
N TYR A 16 -15.07 13.30 16.70
CA TYR A 16 -13.75 12.71 16.50
C TYR A 16 -12.79 13.02 17.64
N GLU A 17 -12.89 14.20 18.25
CA GLU A 17 -12.00 14.59 19.35
C GLU A 17 -12.30 13.77 20.60
N GLN A 18 -13.58 13.63 20.97
CA GLN A 18 -13.96 12.74 22.07
C GLN A 18 -13.59 11.28 21.77
N SER A 19 -13.78 10.80 20.54
CA SER A 19 -13.37 9.45 20.15
C SER A 19 -11.87 9.22 20.26
N LEU A 20 -11.02 10.19 19.89
CA LEU A 20 -9.57 10.10 20.11
C LEU A 20 -9.24 10.05 21.61
N GLN A 21 -9.91 10.84 22.44
CA GLN A 21 -9.74 10.81 23.89
C GLN A 21 -10.17 9.48 24.50
N ASP A 22 -11.30 8.91 24.06
CA ASP A 22 -11.80 7.60 24.48
C ASP A 22 -10.81 6.48 24.13
N LEU A 23 -10.08 6.63 23.03
CA LEU A 23 -9.00 5.74 22.58
C LEU A 23 -7.64 6.04 23.27
N GLY A 24 -7.62 7.05 24.15
CA GLY A 24 -6.50 7.45 25.01
C GLY A 24 -5.48 8.40 24.36
N TYR A 25 -5.79 8.98 23.19
CA TYR A 25 -4.97 9.98 22.53
C TYR A 25 -5.26 11.39 23.07
N THR A 26 -4.92 11.63 24.34
CA THR A 26 -5.22 12.89 25.04
C THR A 26 -4.14 13.98 24.87
N GLU A 27 -2.93 13.60 24.46
CA GLU A 27 -1.76 14.49 24.42
C GLU A 27 -1.11 14.59 23.04
N LEU A 28 -1.89 14.42 21.96
CA LEU A 28 -1.39 14.69 20.61
C LEU A 28 -1.09 16.19 20.44
N ASP A 29 0.00 16.50 19.74
CA ASP A 29 0.25 17.86 19.26
C ASP A 29 -0.97 18.38 18.48
N ASN A 30 -1.30 19.66 18.64
CA ASN A 30 -2.53 20.22 18.08
C ASN A 30 -2.60 20.08 16.56
N HIS A 31 -1.51 20.36 15.84
CA HIS A 31 -1.51 20.24 14.38
C HIS A 31 -1.68 18.78 13.95
N LEU A 32 -1.03 17.86 14.65
CA LEU A 32 -1.20 16.45 14.37
C LEU A 32 -2.63 15.96 14.67
N LYS A 33 -3.21 16.38 15.80
CA LYS A 33 -4.59 16.05 16.17
C LYS A 33 -5.56 16.52 15.09
N GLU A 34 -5.38 17.75 14.60
CA GLU A 34 -6.17 18.30 13.49
C GLU A 34 -6.01 17.47 12.21
N ASP A 35 -4.80 17.05 11.86
CA ASP A 35 -4.54 16.18 10.69
C ASP A 35 -5.20 14.81 10.82
N VAL A 36 -5.10 14.18 12.00
CA VAL A 36 -5.75 12.90 12.31
C VAL A 36 -7.26 13.01 12.14
N ILE A 37 -7.88 14.05 12.72
CA ILE A 37 -9.32 14.28 12.60
C ILE A 37 -9.71 14.56 11.15
N ALA A 38 -8.94 15.34 10.40
CA ALA A 38 -9.21 15.65 9.00
C ALA A 38 -9.22 14.39 8.12
N ILE A 39 -8.27 13.48 8.34
CA ILE A 39 -8.20 12.20 7.62
C ILE A 39 -9.33 11.26 8.05
N TRP A 40 -9.63 11.16 9.34
CA TRP A 40 -10.74 10.33 9.82
C TRP A 40 -12.06 10.79 9.21
N LYS A 41 -12.33 12.10 9.27
CA LYS A 41 -13.50 12.73 8.65
C LYS A 41 -13.56 12.51 7.14
N PHE A 42 -12.42 12.53 6.44
CA PHE A 42 -12.37 12.23 5.02
C PHE A 42 -12.89 10.81 4.72
N PHE A 43 -12.39 9.81 5.46
CA PHE A 43 -12.83 8.42 5.27
C PHE A 43 -14.21 8.10 5.83
N CYS A 44 -14.75 8.95 6.71
CA CYS A 44 -16.14 8.87 7.12
C CYS A 44 -17.08 9.56 6.14
N ASN A 45 -16.58 10.32 5.15
CA ASN A 45 -17.42 11.02 4.19
C ASN A 45 -17.57 10.25 2.87
N GLU A 46 -18.76 9.70 2.64
CA GLU A 46 -19.07 8.88 1.46
C GLU A 46 -18.81 9.62 0.13
N GLU A 47 -19.24 10.88 0.03
CA GLU A 47 -19.12 11.68 -1.19
C GLU A 47 -17.64 11.95 -1.54
N LEU A 48 -16.84 12.31 -0.53
CA LEU A 48 -15.40 12.55 -0.70
C LEU A 48 -14.67 11.29 -1.13
N VAL A 49 -14.96 10.16 -0.49
CA VAL A 49 -14.36 8.87 -0.84
C VAL A 49 -14.76 8.48 -2.27
N PHE A 50 -16.03 8.55 -2.64
CA PHE A 50 -16.49 8.19 -3.99
C PHE A 50 -15.87 9.07 -5.07
N LYS A 51 -15.73 10.38 -4.81
CA LYS A 51 -15.00 11.29 -5.69
C LYS A 51 -13.55 10.86 -5.88
N GLY A 52 -12.85 10.52 -4.79
CA GLY A 52 -11.49 10.00 -4.83
C GLY A 52 -11.38 8.70 -5.62
N LEU A 53 -12.29 7.74 -5.37
CA LEU A 53 -12.27 6.43 -6.04
C LEU A 53 -12.49 6.58 -7.54
N LYS A 54 -13.36 7.50 -7.96
CA LYS A 54 -13.60 7.77 -9.39
C LYS A 54 -12.35 8.34 -10.06
N LYS A 55 -11.63 9.23 -9.35
CA LYS A 55 -10.34 9.76 -9.80
C LYS A 55 -9.29 8.66 -9.92
N PHE A 56 -9.20 7.76 -8.93
CA PHE A 56 -8.28 6.62 -8.97
C PHE A 56 -8.54 5.71 -10.17
N VAL A 57 -9.80 5.30 -10.35
CA VAL A 57 -10.25 4.45 -11.46
C VAL A 57 -9.86 5.07 -12.81
N THR A 58 -10.15 6.36 -12.97
CA THR A 58 -9.85 7.10 -14.22
C THR A 58 -8.34 7.19 -14.47
N ALA A 59 -7.57 7.54 -13.43
CA ALA A 59 -6.11 7.66 -13.52
C ALA A 59 -5.45 6.32 -13.86
N TYR A 60 -5.87 5.23 -13.22
CA TYR A 60 -5.34 3.91 -13.52
C TYR A 60 -5.73 3.42 -14.91
N PHE A 61 -6.98 3.64 -15.35
CA PHE A 61 -7.40 3.27 -16.69
C PHE A 61 -6.58 4.00 -17.76
N ALA A 62 -6.40 5.32 -17.61
CA ALA A 62 -5.56 6.13 -18.50
C ALA A 62 -4.11 5.61 -18.55
N PHE A 63 -3.54 5.24 -17.39
CA PHE A 63 -2.20 4.68 -17.28
C PHE A 63 -2.02 3.38 -18.09
N THR A 64 -3.09 2.61 -18.29
CA THR A 64 -3.07 1.33 -19.02
C THR A 64 -3.41 1.41 -20.51
N GLN A 65 -3.74 2.59 -21.04
CA GLN A 65 -4.20 2.71 -22.45
C GLN A 65 -3.09 2.48 -23.48
N HIS A 66 -1.83 2.80 -23.13
CA HIS A 66 -0.73 2.73 -24.08
C HIS A 66 0.01 1.39 -24.06
N GLU A 67 0.08 0.75 -22.89
CA GLU A 67 0.77 -0.51 -22.68
C GLU A 67 0.08 -1.30 -21.56
N THR A 68 0.22 -2.63 -21.60
CA THR A 68 -0.26 -3.50 -20.52
C THR A 68 0.55 -3.26 -19.25
N LYS A 69 0.09 -2.31 -18.42
CA LYS A 69 0.72 -1.97 -17.14
C LYS A 69 -0.06 -2.51 -15.95
N THR A 70 0.69 -2.84 -14.90
CA THR A 70 0.15 -3.39 -13.64
C THR A 70 -0.17 -2.29 -12.63
N LEU A 71 -1.04 -2.57 -11.65
CA LEU A 71 -1.27 -1.67 -10.50
C LEU A 71 0.03 -1.37 -9.73
N ARG A 72 0.97 -2.33 -9.68
CA ARG A 72 2.28 -2.10 -9.07
C ARG A 72 3.07 -1.02 -9.81
N GLN A 73 3.14 -1.11 -11.13
CA GLN A 73 3.81 -0.07 -11.94
C GLN A 73 3.12 1.28 -11.79
N PHE A 74 1.78 1.30 -11.67
CA PHE A 74 1.05 2.53 -11.38
C PHE A 74 1.48 3.14 -10.06
N PHE A 75 1.52 2.37 -8.98
CA PHE A 75 1.93 2.85 -7.66
C PHE A 75 3.43 3.13 -7.54
N ASP A 76 4.28 2.43 -8.28
CA ASP A 76 5.70 2.79 -8.38
C ASP A 76 5.85 4.19 -9.02
N GLU A 77 5.18 4.44 -10.14
CA GLU A 77 5.27 5.73 -10.83
C GLU A 77 4.58 6.84 -10.03
N TRP A 78 3.31 6.64 -9.63
CA TRP A 78 2.55 7.61 -8.86
C TRP A 78 3.21 7.85 -7.50
N GLY A 79 3.59 6.79 -6.77
CA GLY A 79 4.23 6.92 -5.46
C GLY A 79 5.53 7.71 -5.55
N SER A 80 6.37 7.41 -6.54
CA SER A 80 7.61 8.15 -6.77
C SER A 80 7.36 9.64 -7.02
N LYS A 81 6.26 10.05 -7.65
CA LYS A 81 5.90 11.46 -7.88
C LYS A 81 5.30 12.13 -6.65
N ASN A 82 4.92 11.35 -5.64
CA ASN A 82 4.16 11.76 -4.45
C ASN A 82 4.88 11.44 -3.15
N HIS A 83 6.21 11.47 -3.18
CA HIS A 83 7.08 11.30 -2.01
C HIS A 83 7.07 9.89 -1.39
N PHE A 84 6.31 8.94 -1.95
CA PHE A 84 6.34 7.54 -1.53
C PHE A 84 7.41 6.74 -2.29
N ASN A 85 7.78 5.58 -1.75
CA ASN A 85 8.81 4.67 -2.29
C ASN A 85 10.16 5.38 -2.49
N ARG A 86 10.44 6.39 -1.65
CA ARG A 86 11.68 7.16 -1.60
C ARG A 86 12.30 6.99 -0.20
N PRO A 87 12.72 5.77 0.13
CA PRO A 87 13.28 5.46 1.44
C PRO A 87 14.50 6.32 1.73
N ASP A 88 14.59 6.81 2.96
CA ASP A 88 15.85 7.31 3.48
C ASP A 88 16.72 6.12 3.91
N SER A 89 18.03 6.24 3.81
CA SER A 89 18.93 5.16 4.20
C SER A 89 18.94 5.03 5.73
N PHE A 90 18.25 4.02 6.27
CA PHE A 90 18.32 3.66 7.68
C PHE A 90 19.07 2.35 7.91
N GLU A 91 19.59 2.18 9.13
CA GLU A 91 20.13 0.90 9.55
C GLU A 91 19.00 -0.12 9.71
N ILE A 92 19.25 -1.34 9.23
CA ILE A 92 18.37 -2.47 9.41
C ILE A 92 18.85 -3.22 10.66
N SER A 93 17.96 -3.45 11.62
CA SER A 93 18.26 -4.25 12.82
C SER A 93 18.87 -5.59 12.44
N GLU A 94 19.89 -6.03 13.18
CA GLU A 94 20.61 -7.30 12.94
C GLU A 94 19.69 -8.53 13.05
N GLU A 95 18.52 -8.39 13.65
CA GLU A 95 17.52 -9.46 13.72
C GLU A 95 16.86 -9.77 12.36
N PHE A 96 16.96 -8.86 11.40
CA PHE A 96 16.41 -9.04 10.07
C PHE A 96 17.44 -9.58 9.09
N LYS A 97 17.01 -10.52 8.26
CA LYS A 97 17.82 -11.07 7.17
C LYS A 97 17.50 -10.34 5.88
N THR A 98 18.50 -9.71 5.29
CA THR A 98 18.37 -9.04 3.99
C THR A 98 18.87 -9.91 2.84
N SER A 99 18.52 -9.54 1.60
CA SER A 99 19.21 -10.08 0.42
C SER A 99 20.69 -9.65 0.41
N PRO A 100 21.59 -10.35 -0.31
CA PRO A 100 22.96 -9.89 -0.50
C PRO A 100 23.01 -8.48 -1.10
N GLN A 101 23.94 -7.64 -0.61
CA GLN A 101 24.13 -6.25 -1.09
C GLN A 101 22.83 -5.42 -1.07
N PHE A 102 22.00 -5.62 -0.04
CA PHE A 102 20.73 -4.93 0.08
C PHE A 102 20.91 -3.42 0.15
N HIS A 103 20.11 -2.73 -0.65
CA HIS A 103 19.81 -1.32 -0.53
C HIS A 103 18.29 -1.19 -0.62
N TYR A 104 17.74 -0.18 0.04
CA TYR A 104 16.31 0.08 -0.01
C TYR A 104 15.83 0.38 -1.45
N PRO A 105 14.99 -0.49 -2.06
CA PRO A 105 14.59 -0.30 -3.45
C PRO A 105 13.53 0.79 -3.60
N LYS A 106 13.56 1.57 -4.68
CA LYS A 106 12.57 2.63 -4.96
C LYS A 106 11.28 2.12 -5.60
N HIS A 107 10.82 0.96 -5.15
CA HIS A 107 9.63 0.27 -5.67
C HIS A 107 8.72 -0.14 -4.52
N THR A 108 7.47 -0.45 -4.85
CA THR A 108 6.47 -0.89 -3.89
C THR A 108 6.74 -2.35 -3.47
N PRO A 109 6.97 -2.64 -2.18
CA PRO A 109 7.10 -4.01 -1.68
C PRO A 109 5.77 -4.77 -1.73
N VAL A 110 5.89 -6.10 -1.78
CA VAL A 110 4.83 -7.04 -1.48
C VAL A 110 5.01 -7.52 -0.04
N LEU A 111 3.96 -7.44 0.79
CA LEU A 111 4.02 -8.00 2.13
C LEU A 111 3.82 -9.51 2.08
N TYR A 112 4.66 -10.23 2.81
CA TYR A 112 4.51 -11.65 3.09
C TYR A 112 4.35 -11.87 4.59
N GLY A 113 3.31 -12.59 4.98
CA GLY A 113 2.97 -12.85 6.38
C GLY A 113 2.47 -11.60 7.10
N GLU A 114 2.16 -11.76 8.37
CA GLU A 114 1.88 -10.66 9.30
C GLU A 114 3.22 -10.03 9.69
N LEU A 115 3.42 -8.76 9.33
CA LEU A 115 4.67 -8.06 9.65
C LEU A 115 4.75 -7.82 11.16
N THR A 116 5.97 -7.90 11.70
CA THR A 116 6.20 -7.43 13.06
C THR A 116 5.96 -5.92 13.13
N PRO A 117 5.61 -5.37 14.31
CA PRO A 117 5.48 -3.91 14.47
C PRO A 117 6.73 -3.15 14.04
N ASP A 118 7.91 -3.74 14.21
CA ASP A 118 9.17 -3.12 13.79
C ASP A 118 9.32 -3.10 12.25
N LEU A 119 9.06 -4.21 11.55
CA LEU A 119 9.03 -4.24 10.08
C LEU A 119 7.99 -3.29 9.50
N PHE A 120 6.84 -3.21 10.15
CA PHE A 120 5.73 -2.39 9.71
C PHE A 120 6.02 -0.89 9.94
N ASN A 121 6.27 -0.49 11.18
CA ASN A 121 6.42 0.93 11.52
C ASN A 121 7.78 1.48 11.11
N ASN A 122 8.88 0.77 11.42
CA ASN A 122 10.23 1.32 11.26
C ASN A 122 10.82 1.09 9.88
N ILE A 123 10.36 0.05 9.18
CA ILE A 123 10.86 -0.27 7.83
C ILE A 123 9.86 0.14 6.76
N LEU A 124 8.59 -0.22 6.83
CA LEU A 124 7.61 0.11 5.78
C LEU A 124 7.14 1.59 5.88
N LEU A 125 6.43 1.94 6.96
CA LEU A 125 5.76 3.24 7.07
C LEU A 125 6.72 4.42 7.25
N LYS A 126 7.72 4.29 8.15
CA LYS A 126 8.74 5.33 8.37
C LYS A 126 9.55 5.67 7.11
N ASN A 127 9.74 4.70 6.20
CA ASN A 127 10.41 4.93 4.92
C ASN A 127 9.47 5.41 3.81
N GLY A 128 8.19 5.66 4.13
CA GLY A 128 7.22 6.14 3.16
C GLY A 128 6.96 5.16 2.02
N TYR A 129 6.98 3.84 2.29
CA TYR A 129 6.62 2.86 1.27
C TYR A 129 5.10 2.77 1.10
N LEU A 130 4.67 2.70 -0.17
CA LEU A 130 3.40 2.08 -0.52
C LEU A 130 3.51 0.57 -0.30
N SER A 131 2.40 -0.14 -0.40
CA SER A 131 2.42 -1.58 -0.14
C SER A 131 1.40 -2.36 -0.96
N ALA A 132 1.79 -3.57 -1.35
CA ALA A 132 0.88 -4.56 -1.90
C ALA A 132 0.48 -5.57 -0.82
N ASP A 133 -0.71 -5.39 -0.26
CA ASP A 133 -1.32 -6.03 0.91
C ASP A 133 -1.79 -7.46 0.63
N ALA A 134 -1.02 -8.21 -0.16
CA ALA A 134 -1.41 -9.56 -0.57
C ALA A 134 -1.71 -10.46 0.64
N GLY A 135 -1.01 -10.24 1.77
CA GLY A 135 -1.15 -10.93 3.05
C GLY A 135 -2.53 -10.86 3.70
N ALA A 136 -3.26 -9.77 3.47
CA ALA A 136 -4.56 -9.53 4.10
C ALA A 136 -5.73 -10.26 3.40
N GLY A 137 -5.44 -11.00 2.32
CA GLY A 137 -6.41 -11.81 1.60
C GLY A 137 -7.25 -11.02 0.60
N PRO A 138 -8.12 -11.72 -0.16
CA PRO A 138 -8.82 -11.11 -1.30
C PRO A 138 -9.90 -10.11 -0.90
N LYS A 139 -10.54 -10.27 0.28
CA LYS A 139 -11.55 -9.32 0.79
C LYS A 139 -10.94 -7.94 1.06
N HIS A 140 -9.74 -7.92 1.65
CA HIS A 140 -8.94 -6.71 1.85
C HIS A 140 -8.53 -6.10 0.53
N GLY A 141 -8.18 -6.95 -0.43
CA GLY A 141 -7.67 -6.55 -1.72
C GLY A 141 -6.18 -6.24 -1.64
N LYS A 142 -5.49 -6.44 -2.77
CA LYS A 142 -4.02 -6.36 -2.80
C LYS A 142 -3.45 -4.94 -2.63
N TRP A 143 -4.27 -3.89 -2.72
CA TRP A 143 -3.78 -2.51 -2.84
C TRP A 143 -4.60 -1.51 -2.00
N ALA A 144 -5.40 -1.96 -1.05
CA ALA A 144 -6.37 -1.10 -0.38
C ALA A 144 -5.72 0.09 0.33
N HIS A 145 -4.62 -0.11 1.06
CA HIS A 145 -3.95 0.99 1.75
C HIS A 145 -3.25 1.95 0.79
N SER A 146 -2.62 1.43 -0.26
CA SER A 146 -2.05 2.27 -1.32
C SER A 146 -3.12 3.12 -2.02
N ILE A 147 -4.34 2.59 -2.17
CA ILE A 147 -5.49 3.35 -2.69
C ILE A 147 -5.94 4.40 -1.68
N GLN A 148 -6.09 4.07 -0.39
CA GLN A 148 -6.42 5.04 0.66
C GLN A 148 -5.46 6.24 0.63
N PHE A 149 -4.15 6.01 0.53
CA PHE A 149 -3.16 7.10 0.40
C PHE A 149 -3.32 7.90 -0.89
N PHE A 150 -3.64 7.23 -2.01
CA PHE A 150 -3.96 7.92 -3.26
C PHE A 150 -5.14 8.89 -3.08
N LEU A 151 -6.23 8.46 -2.43
CA LEU A 151 -7.41 9.31 -2.22
C LEU A 151 -7.04 10.57 -1.44
N LEU A 152 -6.31 10.41 -0.33
CA LEU A 152 -5.92 11.52 0.53
C LEU A 152 -4.97 12.48 -0.19
N GLU A 153 -3.92 11.98 -0.83
CA GLU A 153 -2.90 12.83 -1.44
C GLU A 153 -3.46 13.59 -2.65
N GLU A 154 -4.33 12.96 -3.42
CA GLU A 154 -5.03 13.65 -4.51
C GLU A 154 -6.06 14.66 -4.02
N ALA A 155 -6.77 14.39 -2.91
CA ALA A 155 -7.66 15.36 -2.28
C ALA A 155 -6.89 16.54 -1.67
N ARG A 156 -5.70 16.29 -1.11
CA ARG A 156 -4.81 17.32 -0.56
C ARG A 156 -4.34 18.30 -1.63
N LYS A 157 -3.87 17.78 -2.77
CA LYS A 157 -3.45 18.61 -3.92
C LYS A 157 -4.58 19.47 -4.49
N GLU A 158 -5.82 18.98 -4.42
CA GLU A 158 -7.01 19.73 -4.84
C GLU A 158 -7.51 20.74 -3.80
N GLY A 159 -6.88 20.80 -2.61
CA GLY A 159 -7.30 21.66 -1.51
C GLY A 159 -8.58 21.21 -0.78
N ILE A 160 -9.06 19.99 -1.07
CA ILE A 160 -10.23 19.38 -0.43
C ILE A 160 -9.89 18.88 0.96
N LEU A 161 -8.72 18.24 1.09
CA LEU A 161 -8.15 17.82 2.37
C LEU A 161 -7.05 18.82 2.75
N GLN A 162 -7.18 19.46 3.91
CA GLN A 162 -6.17 20.38 4.42
C GLN A 162 -5.45 19.69 5.58
N LEU A 163 -4.13 19.61 5.46
CA LEU A 163 -3.24 19.05 6.48
C LEU A 163 -2.15 20.06 6.79
N HIS A 164 -1.68 20.06 8.03
CA HIS A 164 -0.44 20.70 8.46
C HIS A 164 0.77 19.94 7.95
N ALA A 165 0.70 18.61 7.88
CA ALA A 165 1.70 17.80 7.20
C ALA A 165 1.77 18.19 5.70
N PRO A 166 2.97 18.47 5.13
CA PRO A 166 3.07 18.92 3.74
C PRO A 166 2.63 17.87 2.70
N THR A 167 2.69 16.59 3.06
CA THR A 167 2.30 15.46 2.21
C THR A 167 1.67 14.35 3.05
N VAL A 168 0.83 13.51 2.43
CA VAL A 168 0.28 12.33 3.12
C VAL A 168 1.38 11.35 3.52
N CYS A 169 2.45 11.23 2.72
CA CYS A 169 3.62 10.41 3.07
C CYS A 169 4.22 10.84 4.42
N GLN A 170 4.45 12.15 4.61
CA GLN A 170 4.99 12.67 5.87
C GLN A 170 4.03 12.50 7.04
N PHE A 171 2.72 12.63 6.82
CA PHE A 171 1.72 12.32 7.84
C PHE A 171 1.83 10.86 8.29
N VAL A 172 1.85 9.91 7.35
CA VAL A 172 1.95 8.47 7.63
C VAL A 172 3.27 8.14 8.34
N GLN A 173 4.39 8.71 7.89
CA GLN A 173 5.68 8.59 8.56
C GLN A 173 5.60 9.08 10.02
N THR A 174 4.91 10.20 10.27
CA THR A 174 4.76 10.76 11.61
C THR A 174 3.94 9.86 12.52
N ILE A 175 2.73 9.45 12.10
CA ILE A 175 1.87 8.61 12.96
C ILE A 175 2.47 7.23 13.23
N SER A 176 3.30 6.69 12.33
CA SER A 176 3.96 5.39 12.51
C SER A 176 4.92 5.37 13.71
N GLN A 177 5.38 6.54 14.15
CA GLN A 177 6.31 6.68 15.27
C GLN A 177 5.62 7.00 16.59
N ILE A 178 4.29 7.16 16.57
CA ILE A 178 3.49 7.46 17.76
C ILE A 178 3.01 6.17 18.36
N LYS A 179 3.45 5.90 19.59
CA LYS A 179 3.00 4.74 20.35
C LYS A 179 1.66 5.08 20.98
N GLY A 180 0.66 4.24 20.74
CA GLY A 180 -0.62 4.35 21.42
C GLY A 180 -0.48 4.15 22.94
N PRO A 181 -1.44 4.63 23.73
CA PRO A 181 -1.49 4.43 25.18
C PRO A 181 -1.69 2.95 25.57
N PHE A 182 -2.24 2.15 24.65
CA PHE A 182 -2.40 0.71 24.76
C PHE A 182 -1.77 0.03 23.54
N GLU A 183 -1.19 -1.16 23.71
CA GLU A 183 -0.61 -1.95 22.61
C GLU A 183 -1.63 -2.29 21.50
N ALA A 184 -2.92 -2.10 21.75
CA ALA A 184 -3.99 -2.65 20.93
C ALA A 184 -4.53 -1.74 19.81
N LEU A 185 -4.36 -0.41 19.85
CA LEU A 185 -4.93 0.49 18.82
C LEU A 185 -4.00 1.69 18.54
N SER A 186 -3.13 1.52 17.55
CA SER A 186 -2.33 2.61 16.99
C SER A 186 -3.19 3.58 16.17
N LEU A 187 -2.67 4.78 15.88
CA LEU A 187 -3.33 5.70 14.94
C LEU A 187 -3.46 5.09 13.54
N TRP A 188 -2.56 4.17 13.16
CA TRP A 188 -2.69 3.40 11.93
C TRP A 188 -3.97 2.56 11.92
N ASP A 189 -4.20 1.79 12.99
CA ASP A 189 -5.36 0.90 13.13
C ASP A 189 -6.67 1.71 13.11
N ILE A 190 -6.66 2.94 13.62
CA ILE A 190 -7.84 3.80 13.65
C ILE A 190 -8.15 4.37 12.25
N LEU A 191 -7.13 4.82 11.53
CA LEU A 191 -7.29 5.62 10.32
C LEU A 191 -7.29 4.83 9.01
N PHE A 192 -6.59 3.69 8.98
CA PHE A 192 -6.31 2.97 7.73
C PHE A 192 -6.61 1.48 7.77
N ASP A 193 -6.62 0.88 8.95
CA ASP A 193 -6.83 -0.57 9.13
C ASP A 193 -7.85 -0.88 10.23
N SER A 194 -8.93 -0.09 10.28
CA SER A 194 -9.94 -0.26 11.33
C SER A 194 -10.78 -1.50 11.08
N PHE A 195 -11.38 -2.05 12.15
CA PHE A 195 -12.38 -3.13 12.07
C PHE A 195 -13.82 -2.61 11.96
N GLU A 196 -14.02 -1.30 11.81
CA GLU A 196 -15.32 -0.64 11.68
C GLU A 196 -15.88 -0.86 10.26
N ASP A 197 -16.67 -1.92 10.09
CA ASP A 197 -17.04 -2.45 8.77
C ASP A 197 -18.03 -1.58 7.97
N HIS A 198 -18.46 -0.45 8.52
CA HIS A 198 -19.36 0.51 7.89
C HIS A 198 -18.66 1.78 7.35
N ILE A 199 -17.36 1.99 7.60
CA ILE A 199 -16.62 3.20 7.17
C ILE A 199 -15.37 2.88 6.33
N PHE A 200 -14.79 3.88 5.66
CA PHE A 200 -13.69 3.66 4.71
C PHE A 200 -12.28 3.66 5.33
N THR A 201 -12.17 3.84 6.65
CA THR A 201 -10.96 3.46 7.39
C THR A 201 -10.80 1.94 7.44
N HIS A 202 -11.88 1.18 7.20
CA HIS A 202 -11.82 -0.27 6.97
C HIS A 202 -11.49 -0.56 5.50
N PRO A 203 -10.30 -1.10 5.19
CA PRO A 203 -9.80 -1.25 3.81
C PRO A 203 -10.66 -2.18 2.93
N ASN A 204 -11.36 -3.15 3.52
CA ASN A 204 -12.29 -4.02 2.80
C ASN A 204 -13.38 -3.21 2.07
N ASN A 205 -13.82 -2.07 2.62
CA ASN A 205 -14.87 -1.25 2.04
C ASN A 205 -14.39 -0.56 0.76
N ILE A 206 -13.11 -0.18 0.68
CA ILE A 206 -12.49 0.33 -0.55
C ILE A 206 -12.53 -0.73 -1.65
N THR A 207 -12.07 -1.94 -1.35
CA THR A 207 -12.04 -3.06 -2.32
C THR A 207 -13.44 -3.48 -2.74
N THR A 208 -14.38 -3.51 -1.80
CA THR A 208 -15.78 -3.87 -2.06
C THR A 208 -16.43 -2.88 -3.01
N ILE A 209 -16.31 -1.57 -2.76
CA ILE A 209 -16.84 -0.56 -3.68
C ILE A 209 -16.18 -0.69 -5.04
N LEU A 210 -14.85 -0.73 -5.13
CA LEU A 210 -14.14 -0.82 -6.42
C LEU A 210 -14.45 -2.08 -7.25
N SER A 211 -14.95 -3.14 -6.62
CA SER A 211 -15.35 -4.38 -7.29
C SER A 211 -16.85 -4.43 -7.62
N SER A 212 -17.63 -3.46 -7.14
CA SER A 212 -19.09 -3.36 -7.32
C SER A 212 -19.49 -2.56 -8.56
N SER A 213 -20.80 -2.48 -8.82
CA SER A 213 -21.38 -1.72 -9.93
C SER A 213 -21.67 -0.24 -9.61
N TRP A 214 -20.98 0.35 -8.62
CA TRP A 214 -21.20 1.73 -8.19
C TRP A 214 -20.88 2.78 -9.28
N ASP A 215 -19.91 2.50 -10.16
CA ASP A 215 -19.59 3.31 -11.34
C ASP A 215 -19.73 2.45 -12.60
N THR A 216 -20.51 2.95 -13.57
CA THR A 216 -20.81 2.25 -14.83
C THR A 216 -19.83 2.57 -15.96
N SER A 217 -18.84 3.42 -15.71
CA SER A 217 -17.78 3.78 -16.66
C SER A 217 -16.96 2.56 -17.10
N GLU A 218 -16.38 2.65 -18.31
CA GLU A 218 -15.48 1.60 -18.82
C GLU A 218 -14.26 1.42 -17.91
N ALA A 219 -13.71 2.51 -17.39
CA ALA A 219 -12.60 2.50 -16.46
C ALA A 219 -12.92 1.70 -15.18
N ALA A 220 -14.11 1.89 -14.60
CA ALA A 220 -14.54 1.18 -13.41
C ALA A 220 -14.69 -0.32 -13.67
N LYS A 221 -15.36 -0.67 -14.77
CA LYS A 221 -15.52 -2.08 -15.20
C LYS A 221 -14.17 -2.76 -15.44
N PHE A 222 -13.22 -2.06 -16.05
CA PHE A 222 -11.87 -2.56 -16.28
C PHE A 222 -11.12 -2.86 -14.97
N LEU A 223 -11.17 -1.94 -14.00
CA LEU A 223 -10.53 -2.16 -12.70
C LEU A 223 -11.24 -3.29 -11.94
N ALA A 224 -12.57 -3.28 -11.86
CA ALA A 224 -13.35 -4.30 -11.18
C ALA A 224 -13.01 -5.71 -11.70
N ALA A 225 -12.93 -5.90 -13.03
CA ALA A 225 -12.52 -7.17 -13.64
C ALA A 225 -11.12 -7.63 -13.19
N LYS A 226 -10.17 -6.70 -12.99
CA LYS A 226 -8.83 -7.04 -12.48
C LYS A 226 -8.86 -7.46 -11.00
N LEU A 227 -9.67 -6.80 -10.18
CA LEU A 227 -9.82 -7.14 -8.76
C LEU A 227 -10.48 -8.51 -8.59
N ILE A 228 -11.55 -8.78 -9.34
CA ILE A 228 -12.22 -10.09 -9.39
C ILE A 228 -11.25 -11.18 -9.87
N ALA A 229 -10.48 -10.93 -10.93
CA ALA A 229 -9.50 -11.89 -11.41
C ALA A 229 -8.38 -12.19 -10.39
N PHE A 230 -8.02 -11.22 -9.53
CA PHE A 230 -7.11 -11.46 -8.42
C PHE A 230 -7.73 -12.39 -7.38
N ASP A 231 -8.98 -12.13 -6.99
CA ASP A 231 -9.75 -12.95 -6.05
C ASP A 231 -9.87 -14.41 -6.53
N GLU A 232 -10.33 -14.62 -7.77
CA GLU A 232 -10.42 -15.95 -8.38
C GLU A 232 -9.06 -16.66 -8.43
N LYS A 233 -8.00 -15.93 -8.77
CA LYS A 233 -6.64 -16.47 -8.83
C LYS A 233 -6.13 -16.84 -7.43
N PHE A 234 -6.45 -16.05 -6.41
CA PHE A 234 -6.11 -16.33 -5.02
C PHE A 234 -6.74 -17.65 -4.60
N TYR A 235 -8.07 -17.78 -4.71
CA TYR A 235 -8.76 -19.01 -4.32
C TYR A 235 -8.34 -20.22 -5.15
N ARG A 236 -8.12 -20.08 -6.46
CA ARG A 236 -7.64 -21.18 -7.31
C ARG A 236 -6.29 -21.74 -6.85
N ILE A 237 -5.39 -20.88 -6.41
CA ILE A 237 -4.05 -21.28 -5.94
C ILE A 237 -4.09 -21.80 -4.51
N ALA A 238 -4.91 -21.18 -3.66
CA ALA A 238 -5.07 -21.58 -2.26
C ALA A 238 -5.85 -22.90 -2.09
N ARG A 239 -6.31 -23.55 -3.18
CA ARG A 239 -7.23 -24.71 -3.20
C ARG A 239 -6.87 -25.91 -2.31
N ASN A 240 -5.63 -26.05 -1.87
CA ASN A 240 -5.22 -27.19 -1.04
C ASN A 240 -5.22 -26.89 0.47
N GLU A 241 -5.10 -25.63 0.89
CA GLU A 241 -4.92 -25.26 2.30
C GLU A 241 -5.78 -24.05 2.73
N SER A 242 -6.50 -23.41 1.80
CA SER A 242 -7.28 -22.16 2.00
C SER A 242 -6.50 -21.06 2.75
N CYS A 243 -5.16 -21.10 2.70
CA CYS A 243 -4.31 -20.21 3.45
C CYS A 243 -3.54 -19.27 2.52
N TYR A 244 -3.30 -18.04 2.99
CA TYR A 244 -2.46 -17.06 2.30
C TYR A 244 -1.05 -17.59 2.04
N GLU A 245 -0.53 -18.42 2.93
CA GLU A 245 0.82 -18.97 2.85
C GLU A 245 1.05 -19.77 1.56
N ALA A 246 0.10 -20.62 1.16
CA ALA A 246 0.20 -21.39 -0.09
C ALA A 246 0.27 -20.47 -1.33
N TYR A 247 -0.56 -19.42 -1.36
CA TYR A 247 -0.52 -18.41 -2.42
C TYR A 247 0.81 -17.68 -2.47
N ALA A 248 1.25 -17.16 -1.32
CA ALA A 248 2.48 -16.40 -1.22
C ALA A 248 3.72 -17.25 -1.56
N LYS A 249 3.74 -18.51 -1.11
CA LYS A 249 4.82 -19.45 -1.43
C LYS A 249 4.92 -19.67 -2.94
N GLN A 250 3.80 -19.91 -3.61
CA GLN A 250 3.81 -20.14 -5.05
C GLN A 250 4.11 -18.86 -5.85
N LYS A 251 3.61 -17.70 -5.44
CA LYS A 251 3.70 -16.46 -6.25
C LYS A 251 4.90 -15.58 -5.96
N TYR A 252 5.39 -15.59 -4.72
CA TYR A 252 6.43 -14.69 -4.26
C TYR A 252 7.65 -15.46 -3.77
N LEU A 253 7.51 -16.42 -2.84
CA LEU A 253 8.68 -17.08 -2.25
C LEU A 253 9.44 -17.97 -3.25
N SER A 254 8.75 -18.57 -4.22
CA SER A 254 9.37 -19.33 -5.32
C SER A 254 10.29 -18.49 -6.23
N ARG A 255 10.22 -17.16 -6.11
CA ARG A 255 10.94 -16.18 -6.92
C ARG A 255 11.82 -15.26 -6.07
N LEU A 256 12.23 -15.68 -4.86
CA LEU A 256 13.08 -14.84 -3.99
C LEU A 256 14.41 -14.45 -4.63
N ASN A 257 14.92 -15.25 -5.55
CA ASN A 257 16.10 -14.91 -6.35
C ASN A 257 15.88 -13.71 -7.29
N GLU A 258 14.63 -13.34 -7.57
CA GLU A 258 14.25 -12.14 -8.35
C GLU A 258 13.91 -10.93 -7.47
N ALA A 259 14.09 -11.02 -6.14
CA ALA A 259 13.65 -10.00 -5.19
C ALA A 259 14.78 -9.48 -4.30
N HIS A 260 14.77 -8.18 -4.05
CA HIS A 260 15.35 -7.63 -2.83
C HIS A 260 14.38 -7.88 -1.68
N PHE A 261 14.89 -8.23 -0.50
CA PHE A 261 14.02 -8.59 0.61
C PHE A 261 14.59 -8.21 1.97
N ILE A 262 13.68 -8.09 2.94
CA ILE A 262 13.95 -8.10 4.37
C ILE A 262 13.04 -9.15 5.00
N PHE A 263 13.61 -10.16 5.66
CA PHE A 263 12.90 -11.25 6.34
C PHE A 263 13.03 -11.14 7.87
N TYR A 264 11.96 -11.53 8.57
CA TYR A 264 12.00 -11.84 9.98
C TYR A 264 11.67 -13.31 10.22
N LYS A 265 12.67 -14.09 10.67
CA LYS A 265 12.53 -15.50 11.11
C LYS A 265 11.71 -16.40 10.17
N GLU A 266 11.78 -16.17 8.85
CA GLU A 266 11.00 -16.87 7.81
C GLU A 266 9.46 -16.77 7.93
N LYS A 267 8.94 -16.02 8.91
CA LYS A 267 7.50 -15.87 9.15
C LYS A 267 6.89 -14.75 8.32
N CYS A 268 7.64 -13.66 8.16
CA CYS A 268 7.17 -12.50 7.42
C CYS A 268 8.31 -11.76 6.72
N ALA A 269 7.96 -11.01 5.67
CA ALA A 269 8.91 -10.29 4.84
C ALA A 269 8.31 -9.12 4.06
N LEU A 270 9.19 -8.19 3.71
CA LEU A 270 8.98 -7.23 2.64
C LEU A 270 9.76 -7.69 1.41
N LEU A 271 9.06 -7.83 0.28
CA LEU A 271 9.62 -8.37 -0.97
C LEU A 271 9.50 -7.36 -2.10
N TRP A 272 10.64 -6.87 -2.59
CA TRP A 272 10.73 -5.95 -3.73
C TRP A 272 11.16 -6.71 -4.97
N PHE A 273 10.20 -7.03 -5.84
CA PHE A 273 10.50 -7.56 -7.16
C PHE A 273 10.85 -6.42 -8.11
N THR A 274 11.84 -6.54 -8.97
CA THR A 274 12.02 -5.54 -10.03
C THR A 274 10.86 -5.68 -11.04
N PRO A 275 10.21 -4.59 -11.48
CA PRO A 275 9.28 -4.65 -12.60
C PRO A 275 9.96 -5.34 -13.79
N LYS A 276 9.29 -6.34 -14.37
CA LYS A 276 9.76 -6.95 -15.62
C LYS A 276 9.40 -5.99 -16.74
N ASP A 277 10.18 -4.93 -16.91
CA ASP A 277 10.06 -4.12 -18.11
C ASP A 277 10.47 -4.98 -19.31
N GLN A 278 9.72 -4.83 -20.40
CA GLN A 278 9.87 -5.63 -21.61
C GLN A 278 11.30 -5.53 -22.15
N LYS A 279 11.96 -6.68 -22.26
CA LYS A 279 13.24 -6.90 -22.94
C LYS A 279 14.33 -5.90 -22.56
N ASP A 280 15.28 -6.38 -21.78
CA ASP A 280 16.68 -6.10 -22.07
C ASP A 280 16.86 -6.18 -23.59
N THR A 281 16.95 -5.02 -24.25
CA THR A 281 17.60 -5.01 -25.55
C THR A 281 19.05 -5.27 -25.19
N PRO A 282 19.63 -6.44 -25.56
CA PRO A 282 21.01 -6.69 -25.23
C PRO A 282 21.82 -5.53 -25.82
N THR A 283 22.56 -4.83 -24.96
CA THR A 283 23.58 -3.90 -25.41
C THR A 283 24.46 -4.69 -26.38
N PRO A 284 24.58 -4.31 -27.66
CA PRO A 284 25.45 -5.00 -28.59
C PRO A 284 26.88 -4.50 -28.36
N ASP A 285 27.39 -4.65 -27.14
CA ASP A 285 28.76 -4.33 -26.76
C ASP A 285 29.16 -5.26 -25.64
N LEU A 286 29.53 -6.48 -26.04
CA LEU A 286 30.59 -7.33 -25.45
C LEU A 286 30.70 -8.63 -26.28
N LEU A 287 30.82 -8.49 -27.60
CA LEU A 287 31.53 -9.49 -28.40
C LEU A 287 33.02 -9.15 -28.29
N ILE A 288 33.66 -9.59 -27.21
CA ILE A 288 35.12 -9.69 -27.19
C ILE A 288 35.48 -10.85 -28.12
N PRO A 289 36.28 -10.63 -29.18
CA PRO A 289 36.79 -11.74 -29.98
C PRO A 289 37.77 -12.54 -29.11
N LEU A 290 37.45 -13.81 -28.87
CA LEU A 290 38.42 -14.80 -28.45
C LEU A 290 39.46 -14.97 -29.58
N CYS A 291 40.50 -14.13 -29.55
CA CYS A 291 41.70 -14.34 -30.34
C CYS A 291 42.78 -15.01 -29.48
N ASN A 292 42.93 -16.31 -29.73
CA ASN A 292 44.19 -17.06 -29.84
C ASN A 292 45.32 -16.77 -28.84
N HIS A 293 45.47 -17.68 -27.90
CA HIS A 293 46.79 -18.24 -27.60
C HIS A 293 46.68 -19.67 -27.09
N GLN A 294 47.02 -20.63 -27.95
CA GLN A 294 47.95 -21.74 -27.67
C GLN A 294 47.87 -22.78 -28.81
N LEU A 295 48.90 -22.81 -29.65
CA LEU A 295 49.36 -24.05 -30.26
C LEU A 295 50.83 -24.18 -29.86
N GLY A 296 51.05 -24.99 -28.83
CA GLY A 296 52.35 -25.55 -28.51
C GLY A 296 52.40 -26.95 -29.09
N SER A 297 53.29 -27.14 -30.06
CA SER A 297 54.04 -28.38 -30.32
C SER A 297 55.16 -28.03 -31.29
#